data_AF-A0A2K8NUZ9-F1
#
_entry.id   AF-A0A2K8NUZ9-F1
#
_cell.length_a   1.000
_cell.length_b   1.000
_cell.length_c   1.000
_cell.angle_alpha   90.00
_cell.angle_beta   90.00
_cell.angle_gamma   90.00
#
_symmetry.space_group_name_H-M   'P 1'
#
loop_
_entity.id
_entity.type
_entity.pdbx_description
1 polymer ?
#
loop_
_entity_poly.entity_id
_entity_poly.type
_entity_poly.pdbx_seq_one_letter_code
_entity_poly.pdbx_strand_id
1 'polypeptide(L)'
;MKTADLQSAMTVFNNASTPNLNALNTKLEQAKAIGQAGKSLVAWTALQNAISTAETDKTEDKAADKTAALESAITAFNQATTPNLDTLNAKIADARLIVQNGKSESDWTALQTAISTADAGKTEDKAADKITALESAITAFNQATTPNLDTLNAKIADARLIVQNGKSGSDWTALQDAISTADAGKTEDKAADKTAALESAITAFNQATTPNLDTLNAKIADARLIAQNGKSGSVWTALQNSISTADAGKTEDKAADKTAALESAITAFNQATTPNLDTLNAKIADARLIVQNGKSGSDWTALQNAISTTDAGKTEDNAADKTAALESAITAFNQATTPNLDALNQKIIEAKTIVQADKSLVAWNDLQAAIRNAELVTTEDGATANSAETINTLQLAINTFNTSPNQPNLNALILKIAQAKNIQKNLKTTFEFNALQEAITIAENSNTEETALAARNQLESAITTFNNSLEATPSDYLEDEIEDAKKIVRGTKTLAAFNALQEAITKAEDVLGKDILAETIDGRVDLANAIETFNSSPDQTNVQTLIEKLVTAKLIVKGNKKVGAYTTLFDLIYEIENNIEDDMTEETALEQIGTLEQAILAFNTSPNAIL
;
A
#
# COMPACT_ATOMS: atom_id res chain seq x y z
N MET A 1 -130.00 -51.16 -76.07
CA MET A 1 -129.54 -51.63 -74.74
C MET A 1 -129.63 -50.46 -73.77
N LYS A 2 -130.11 -50.71 -72.55
CA LYS A 2 -130.69 -49.73 -71.64
C LYS A 2 -129.62 -48.90 -70.91
N THR A 3 -129.91 -47.62 -70.69
CA THR A 3 -129.09 -46.57 -70.04
C THR A 3 -128.54 -46.93 -68.66
N ALA A 4 -129.05 -47.99 -68.02
CA ALA A 4 -128.63 -48.44 -66.69
C ALA A 4 -127.24 -49.13 -66.66
N ASP A 5 -126.82 -49.80 -67.73
CA ASP A 5 -125.52 -50.50 -67.76
C ASP A 5 -124.34 -49.51 -67.91
N LEU A 6 -124.57 -48.36 -68.57
CA LEU A 6 -123.56 -47.30 -68.69
C LEU A 6 -123.30 -46.63 -67.33
N GLN A 7 -124.32 -46.50 -66.49
CA GLN A 7 -124.23 -45.81 -65.21
C GLN A 7 -123.52 -46.67 -64.15
N SER A 8 -123.71 -48.00 -64.18
CA SER A 8 -122.93 -48.93 -63.35
C SER A 8 -121.46 -49.01 -63.78
N ALA A 9 -121.17 -48.99 -65.09
CA ALA A 9 -119.79 -48.96 -65.58
C ALA A 9 -119.07 -47.64 -65.23
N MET A 10 -119.76 -46.49 -65.31
CA MET A 10 -119.21 -45.19 -64.87
C MET A 10 -118.98 -45.12 -63.36
N THR A 11 -119.79 -45.80 -62.55
CA THR A 11 -119.61 -45.81 -61.08
C THR A 11 -118.42 -46.68 -60.65
N VAL A 12 -118.15 -47.78 -61.35
CA VAL A 12 -116.96 -48.62 -61.09
C VAL A 12 -115.67 -47.97 -61.61
N PHE A 13 -115.73 -47.27 -62.75
CA PHE A 13 -114.58 -46.52 -63.29
C PHE A 13 -114.20 -45.33 -62.39
N ASN A 14 -115.17 -44.62 -61.81
CA ASN A 14 -114.91 -43.48 -60.92
C ASN A 14 -114.48 -43.86 -59.49
N ASN A 15 -114.60 -45.13 -59.10
CA ASN A 15 -114.21 -45.63 -57.77
C ASN A 15 -112.97 -46.55 -57.80
N ALA A 16 -112.20 -46.57 -58.89
CA ALA A 16 -110.93 -47.27 -58.94
C ALA A 16 -109.91 -46.56 -58.01
N SER A 17 -109.57 -47.18 -56.87
CA SER A 17 -108.50 -46.72 -55.99
C SER A 17 -107.17 -46.72 -56.73
N THR A 18 -106.49 -45.56 -56.79
CA THR A 18 -105.14 -45.37 -57.38
C THR A 18 -104.09 -45.11 -56.27
N PRO A 19 -103.77 -46.11 -55.42
CA PRO A 19 -102.88 -45.92 -54.27
C PRO A 19 -101.45 -45.53 -54.66
N ASN A 20 -100.92 -45.98 -55.79
CA ASN A 20 -99.55 -45.68 -56.18
C ASN A 20 -99.41 -44.23 -56.65
N LEU A 21 -100.41 -43.68 -57.36
CA LEU A 21 -100.42 -42.27 -57.75
C LEU A 21 -100.44 -41.32 -56.55
N ASN A 22 -101.15 -41.68 -55.48
CA ASN A 22 -101.19 -40.91 -54.25
C ASN A 22 -99.82 -40.89 -53.54
N ALA A 23 -99.13 -42.02 -53.49
CA ALA A 23 -97.77 -42.11 -52.94
C ALA A 23 -96.77 -41.28 -53.76
N LEU A 24 -96.83 -41.37 -55.10
CA LEU A 24 -96.00 -40.57 -56.00
C LEU A 24 -96.23 -39.07 -55.83
N ASN A 25 -97.48 -38.62 -55.77
CA ASN A 25 -97.81 -37.21 -55.58
C ASN A 25 -97.29 -36.70 -54.21
N THR A 26 -97.44 -37.50 -53.15
CA THR A 26 -96.89 -37.14 -51.82
C THR A 26 -95.37 -36.98 -51.88
N LYS A 27 -94.67 -37.89 -52.57
CA LYS A 27 -93.21 -37.84 -52.70
C LYS A 27 -92.74 -36.70 -53.61
N LEU A 28 -93.50 -36.36 -54.65
CA LEU A 28 -93.27 -35.18 -55.50
C LEU A 28 -93.36 -33.88 -54.70
N GLU A 29 -94.36 -33.73 -53.83
CA GLU A 29 -94.46 -32.56 -52.96
C GLU A 29 -93.26 -32.47 -52.00
N GLN A 30 -92.81 -33.59 -51.43
CA GLN A 30 -91.59 -33.62 -50.62
C GLN A 30 -90.35 -33.22 -51.43
N ALA A 31 -90.17 -33.77 -52.64
CA ALA A 31 -89.03 -33.49 -53.49
C ALA A 31 -88.97 -32.02 -53.93
N LYS A 32 -90.12 -31.43 -54.28
CA LYS A 32 -90.23 -30.01 -54.67
C LYS A 32 -90.02 -29.04 -53.52
N ALA A 33 -90.35 -29.46 -52.30
CA ALA A 33 -90.10 -28.66 -51.10
C ALA A 33 -88.61 -28.59 -50.73
N ILE A 34 -87.78 -29.51 -51.26
CA ILE A 34 -86.34 -29.44 -51.07
C ILE A 34 -85.80 -28.30 -51.93
N GLY A 35 -85.21 -27.29 -51.30
CA GLY A 35 -84.40 -26.27 -51.98
C GLY A 35 -82.95 -26.73 -52.17
N GLN A 36 -82.20 -26.08 -53.06
CA GLN A 36 -80.80 -26.44 -53.35
C GLN A 36 -79.88 -26.42 -52.11
N ALA A 37 -80.20 -25.58 -51.11
CA ALA A 37 -79.62 -25.61 -49.75
C ALA A 37 -78.08 -25.78 -49.66
N GLY A 38 -77.33 -25.22 -50.62
CA GLY A 38 -75.87 -25.28 -50.64
C GLY A 38 -75.28 -26.64 -51.07
N LYS A 39 -76.10 -27.59 -51.51
CA LYS A 39 -75.64 -28.87 -52.07
C LYS A 39 -75.14 -28.68 -53.51
N SER A 40 -74.28 -29.60 -53.98
CA SER A 40 -73.67 -29.48 -55.31
C SER A 40 -74.72 -29.33 -56.42
N LEU A 41 -74.41 -28.50 -57.42
CA LEU A 41 -75.29 -28.28 -58.58
C LEU A 41 -75.62 -29.60 -59.29
N VAL A 42 -74.67 -30.52 -59.36
CA VAL A 42 -74.86 -31.85 -59.94
C VAL A 42 -75.94 -32.64 -59.20
N ALA A 43 -75.89 -32.66 -57.86
CA ALA A 43 -76.89 -33.34 -57.05
C ALA A 43 -78.26 -32.66 -57.18
N TRP A 44 -78.30 -31.33 -57.21
CA TRP A 44 -79.52 -30.56 -57.39
C TRP A 44 -80.18 -30.83 -58.74
N THR A 45 -79.41 -30.77 -59.82
CA THR A 45 -79.89 -31.09 -61.17
C THR A 45 -80.38 -32.53 -61.26
N ALA A 46 -79.70 -33.49 -60.60
CA ALA A 46 -80.18 -34.87 -60.54
C ALA A 46 -81.54 -35.00 -59.84
N LEU A 47 -81.75 -34.29 -58.72
CA LEU A 47 -83.05 -34.23 -58.04
C LEU A 47 -84.13 -33.59 -58.92
N GLN A 48 -83.82 -32.46 -59.56
CA GLN A 48 -84.76 -31.78 -60.47
C GLN A 48 -85.15 -32.64 -61.67
N ASN A 49 -84.19 -33.37 -62.25
CA ASN A 49 -84.47 -34.32 -63.33
C ASN A 49 -85.36 -35.48 -62.87
N ALA A 50 -85.15 -36.00 -61.66
CA ALA A 50 -86.01 -37.04 -61.08
C ALA A 50 -87.43 -36.53 -60.83
N ILE A 51 -87.58 -35.30 -60.33
CA ILE A 51 -88.88 -34.63 -60.17
C ILE A 51 -89.58 -34.52 -61.53
N SER A 52 -88.92 -33.92 -62.52
CA SER A 52 -89.49 -33.74 -63.85
C SER A 52 -89.91 -35.06 -64.50
N THR A 53 -89.06 -36.09 -64.37
CA THR A 53 -89.32 -37.45 -64.88
C THR A 53 -90.51 -38.13 -64.19
N ALA A 54 -90.75 -37.82 -62.91
CA ALA A 54 -91.91 -38.29 -62.15
C ALA A 54 -93.21 -37.53 -62.50
N GLU A 55 -93.12 -36.32 -63.07
CA GLU A 55 -94.28 -35.51 -63.44
C GLU A 55 -94.88 -35.85 -64.81
N THR A 56 -94.06 -36.23 -65.78
CA THR A 56 -94.47 -36.32 -67.19
C THR A 56 -95.23 -37.60 -67.59
N ASP A 57 -95.24 -38.64 -66.75
CA ASP A 57 -95.78 -39.98 -67.12
C ASP A 57 -96.56 -40.59 -65.93
N LYS A 58 -97.64 -39.90 -65.53
CA LYS A 58 -98.47 -40.23 -64.36
C LYS A 58 -99.54 -41.26 -64.70
N THR A 59 -99.13 -42.51 -64.80
CA THR A 59 -100.04 -43.67 -64.88
C THR A 59 -99.86 -44.57 -63.66
N GLU A 60 -100.94 -45.23 -63.23
CA GLU A 60 -100.95 -46.02 -61.99
C GLU A 60 -99.95 -47.20 -62.03
N ASP A 61 -99.68 -47.77 -63.20
CA ASP A 61 -98.76 -48.88 -63.43
C ASP A 61 -97.26 -48.49 -63.32
N LYS A 62 -96.93 -47.20 -63.48
CA LYS A 62 -95.54 -46.69 -63.41
C LYS A 62 -95.24 -45.93 -62.10
N ALA A 63 -96.26 -45.60 -61.33
CA ALA A 63 -96.13 -44.69 -60.20
C ALA A 63 -95.21 -45.22 -59.07
N ALA A 64 -95.13 -46.54 -58.87
CA ALA A 64 -94.24 -47.16 -57.88
C ALA A 64 -92.75 -46.97 -58.23
N ASP A 65 -92.36 -47.25 -59.47
CA ASP A 65 -90.96 -47.11 -59.94
C ASP A 65 -90.49 -45.65 -59.89
N LYS A 66 -91.37 -44.72 -60.29
CA LYS A 66 -91.09 -43.28 -60.20
C LYS A 66 -90.93 -42.82 -58.75
N THR A 67 -91.72 -43.37 -57.83
CA THR A 67 -91.60 -43.07 -56.40
C THR A 67 -90.25 -43.54 -55.86
N ALA A 68 -89.80 -44.74 -56.22
CA ALA A 68 -88.50 -45.28 -55.79
C ALA A 68 -87.30 -44.50 -56.39
N ALA A 69 -87.40 -44.11 -57.66
CA ALA A 69 -86.38 -43.28 -58.32
C ALA A 69 -86.29 -41.89 -57.66
N LEU A 70 -87.44 -41.29 -57.33
CA LEU A 70 -87.49 -39.99 -56.65
C LEU A 70 -86.95 -40.07 -55.22
N GLU A 71 -87.27 -41.12 -54.46
CA GLU A 71 -86.69 -41.38 -53.13
C GLU A 71 -85.16 -41.51 -53.19
N SER A 72 -84.65 -42.23 -54.18
CA SER A 72 -83.21 -42.41 -54.38
C SER A 72 -82.53 -41.08 -54.70
N ALA A 73 -83.15 -40.25 -55.54
CA ALA A 73 -82.64 -38.92 -55.88
C ALA A 73 -82.66 -37.96 -54.68
N ILE A 74 -83.72 -37.99 -53.85
CA ILE A 74 -83.79 -37.21 -52.60
C ILE A 74 -82.68 -37.63 -51.64
N THR A 75 -82.48 -38.94 -51.46
CA THR A 75 -81.45 -39.46 -50.54
C THR A 75 -80.05 -39.08 -51.01
N ALA A 76 -79.75 -39.26 -52.30
CA ALA A 76 -78.48 -38.87 -52.90
C ALA A 76 -78.24 -37.35 -52.79
N PHE A 77 -79.28 -36.54 -52.99
CA PHE A 77 -79.21 -35.09 -52.83
C PHE A 77 -78.90 -34.68 -51.38
N ASN A 78 -79.59 -35.28 -50.41
CA ASN A 78 -79.38 -34.97 -48.99
C ASN A 78 -77.97 -35.38 -48.51
N GLN A 79 -77.41 -36.46 -49.05
CA GLN A 79 -76.05 -36.93 -48.75
C GLN A 79 -74.96 -36.21 -49.53
N ALA A 80 -75.30 -35.38 -50.53
CA ALA A 80 -74.30 -34.65 -51.29
C ALA A 80 -73.51 -33.68 -50.39
N THR A 81 -72.20 -33.61 -50.61
CA THR A 81 -71.27 -32.74 -49.87
C THR A 81 -71.26 -31.31 -50.44
N THR A 82 -70.64 -30.38 -49.69
CA THR A 82 -70.42 -28.97 -50.05
C THR A 82 -68.91 -28.66 -50.20
N PRO A 83 -68.21 -29.36 -51.11
CA PRO A 83 -66.75 -29.37 -51.15
C PRO A 83 -66.12 -28.00 -51.42
N ASN A 84 -66.82 -27.08 -52.11
CA ASN A 84 -66.26 -25.77 -52.42
C ASN A 84 -66.30 -24.83 -51.22
N LEU A 85 -67.36 -24.88 -50.40
CA LEU A 85 -67.48 -24.06 -49.20
C LEU A 85 -66.44 -24.43 -48.14
N ASP A 86 -66.17 -25.73 -47.96
CA ASP A 86 -65.11 -26.21 -47.05
C ASP A 86 -63.73 -25.72 -47.51
N THR A 87 -63.46 -25.80 -48.82
CA THR A 87 -62.22 -25.29 -49.43
C THR A 87 -62.07 -23.77 -49.23
N LEU A 88 -63.14 -23.00 -49.44
CA LEU A 88 -63.14 -21.55 -49.22
C LEU A 88 -62.83 -21.19 -47.76
N ASN A 89 -63.44 -21.89 -46.80
CA ASN A 89 -63.21 -21.65 -45.37
C ASN A 89 -61.76 -21.92 -44.96
N ALA A 90 -61.16 -23.01 -45.47
CA ALA A 90 -59.76 -23.32 -45.23
C ALA A 90 -58.85 -22.20 -45.80
N LYS A 91 -59.10 -21.76 -47.04
CA LYS A 91 -58.33 -20.68 -47.67
C LYS A 91 -58.44 -19.34 -46.94
N ILE A 92 -59.62 -19.00 -46.40
CA ILE A 92 -59.82 -17.81 -45.57
C ILE A 92 -59.00 -17.92 -44.28
N ALA A 93 -59.00 -19.08 -43.63
CA ALA A 93 -58.20 -19.31 -42.43
C ALA A 93 -56.71 -19.15 -42.71
N ASP A 94 -56.21 -19.73 -43.79
CA ASP A 94 -54.80 -19.60 -44.22
C ASP A 94 -54.45 -18.13 -44.54
N ALA A 95 -55.32 -17.43 -45.26
CA ALA A 95 -55.10 -16.03 -45.61
C ALA A 95 -55.02 -15.10 -44.38
N ARG A 96 -55.78 -15.41 -43.33
CA ARG A 96 -55.74 -14.66 -42.05
C ARG A 96 -54.43 -14.84 -41.27
N LEU A 97 -53.64 -15.87 -41.59
CA LEU A 97 -52.33 -16.10 -40.96
C LEU A 97 -51.19 -15.35 -41.68
N ILE A 98 -51.45 -14.78 -42.85
CA ILE A 98 -50.46 -13.94 -43.55
C ILE A 98 -50.23 -12.67 -42.73
N VAL A 99 -48.96 -12.31 -42.53
CA VAL A 99 -48.55 -11.07 -41.85
C VAL A 99 -48.05 -10.03 -42.83
N GLN A 100 -48.18 -8.74 -42.50
CA GLN A 100 -47.83 -7.62 -43.39
C GLN A 100 -46.35 -7.64 -43.85
N ASN A 101 -45.45 -8.06 -42.97
CA ASN A 101 -44.01 -8.25 -43.23
C ASN A 101 -43.34 -7.09 -44.01
N GLY A 102 -43.60 -5.84 -43.59
CA GLY A 102 -42.98 -4.64 -44.18
C GLY A 102 -43.52 -4.21 -45.55
N LYS A 103 -44.45 -4.96 -46.15
CA LYS A 103 -45.13 -4.57 -47.40
C LYS A 103 -46.02 -3.35 -47.18
N SER A 104 -46.41 -2.70 -48.28
CA SER A 104 -47.17 -1.45 -48.23
C SER A 104 -48.50 -1.63 -47.49
N GLU A 105 -48.96 -0.57 -46.82
CA GLU A 105 -50.28 -0.57 -46.16
C GLU A 105 -51.40 -0.77 -47.19
N SER A 106 -51.22 -0.30 -48.43
CA SER A 106 -52.17 -0.52 -49.53
C SER A 106 -52.29 -2.00 -49.91
N ASP A 107 -51.18 -2.72 -50.06
CA ASP A 107 -51.20 -4.15 -50.42
C ASP A 107 -51.81 -4.97 -49.28
N TRP A 108 -51.45 -4.63 -48.04
CA TRP A 108 -52.01 -5.27 -46.85
C TRP A 108 -53.52 -5.05 -46.75
N THR A 109 -53.98 -3.81 -46.92
CA THR A 109 -55.41 -3.46 -46.92
C THR A 109 -56.16 -4.18 -48.05
N ALA A 110 -55.56 -4.33 -49.23
CA ALA A 110 -56.15 -5.06 -50.34
C ALA A 110 -56.35 -6.55 -50.00
N LEU A 111 -55.36 -7.20 -49.37
CA LEU A 111 -55.48 -8.57 -48.89
C LEU A 111 -56.58 -8.71 -47.82
N GLN A 112 -56.60 -7.82 -46.82
CA GLN A 112 -57.62 -7.84 -45.77
C GLN A 112 -59.03 -7.66 -46.36
N THR A 113 -59.18 -6.77 -47.32
CA THR A 113 -60.45 -6.55 -48.04
C THR A 113 -60.88 -7.80 -48.80
N ALA A 114 -59.96 -8.50 -49.46
CA ALA A 114 -60.25 -9.75 -50.16
C ALA A 114 -60.66 -10.87 -49.19
N ILE A 115 -60.02 -10.98 -48.03
CA ILE A 115 -60.39 -11.91 -46.95
C ILE A 115 -61.82 -11.62 -46.47
N SER A 116 -62.13 -10.37 -46.14
CA SER A 116 -63.48 -9.97 -45.71
C SER A 116 -64.54 -10.24 -46.80
N THR A 117 -64.21 -9.97 -48.07
CA THR A 117 -65.11 -10.24 -49.20
C THR A 117 -65.34 -11.73 -49.41
N ALA A 118 -64.31 -12.56 -49.25
CA ALA A 118 -64.41 -14.01 -49.29
C ALA A 118 -65.26 -14.55 -48.11
N ASP A 119 -65.17 -13.91 -46.94
CA ASP A 119 -65.92 -14.31 -45.74
C ASP A 119 -67.41 -13.94 -45.79
N ALA A 120 -67.77 -12.89 -46.52
CA ALA A 120 -69.15 -12.41 -46.62
C ALA A 120 -70.00 -13.17 -47.64
N GLY A 121 -71.23 -13.56 -47.25
CA GLY A 121 -72.26 -14.09 -48.16
C GLY A 121 -71.89 -15.41 -48.84
N LYS A 122 -71.29 -16.35 -48.10
CA LYS A 122 -70.82 -17.63 -48.63
C LYS A 122 -71.98 -18.56 -48.99
N THR A 123 -72.00 -19.00 -50.24
CA THR A 123 -72.88 -20.05 -50.75
C THR A 123 -72.08 -20.96 -51.69
N GLU A 124 -72.47 -22.22 -51.81
CA GLU A 124 -71.70 -23.23 -52.57
C GLU A 124 -71.51 -22.85 -54.05
N ASP A 125 -72.50 -22.19 -54.65
CA ASP A 125 -72.47 -21.69 -56.04
C ASP A 125 -71.49 -20.52 -56.25
N LYS A 126 -71.15 -19.77 -55.20
CA LYS A 126 -70.23 -18.62 -55.25
C LYS A 126 -68.84 -18.93 -54.70
N ALA A 127 -68.66 -20.10 -54.09
CA ALA A 127 -67.43 -20.43 -53.38
C ALA A 127 -66.22 -20.49 -54.31
N ALA A 128 -66.37 -21.01 -55.54
CA ALA A 128 -65.28 -21.09 -56.52
C ALA A 128 -64.76 -19.70 -56.96
N ASP A 129 -65.66 -18.76 -57.22
CA ASP A 129 -65.28 -17.39 -57.60
C ASP A 129 -64.56 -16.67 -56.46
N LYS A 130 -65.06 -16.85 -55.22
CA LYS A 130 -64.44 -16.27 -54.02
C LYS A 130 -63.06 -16.88 -53.73
N ILE A 131 -62.87 -18.18 -53.94
CA ILE A 131 -61.54 -18.83 -53.84
C ILE A 131 -60.58 -18.18 -54.84
N THR A 132 -60.97 -18.07 -56.11
CA THR A 132 -60.13 -17.50 -57.17
C THR A 132 -59.72 -16.05 -56.87
N ALA A 133 -60.67 -15.23 -56.40
CA ALA A 133 -60.42 -13.85 -56.03
C ALA A 133 -59.46 -13.74 -54.82
N LEU A 134 -59.66 -14.55 -53.79
CA LEU A 134 -58.79 -14.58 -52.61
C LEU A 134 -57.37 -15.05 -52.96
N GLU A 135 -57.23 -16.10 -53.77
CA GLU A 135 -55.92 -16.61 -54.22
C GLU A 135 -55.15 -15.58 -55.06
N SER A 136 -55.87 -14.83 -55.91
CA SER A 136 -55.29 -13.73 -56.67
C SER A 136 -54.77 -12.62 -55.75
N ALA A 137 -55.54 -12.24 -54.72
CA ALA A 137 -55.11 -11.24 -53.74
C ALA A 137 -53.92 -11.71 -52.89
N ILE A 138 -53.91 -12.98 -52.45
CA ILE A 138 -52.77 -13.58 -51.73
C ILE A 138 -51.52 -13.57 -52.62
N THR A 139 -51.65 -13.94 -53.88
CA THR A 139 -50.53 -13.97 -54.83
C THR A 139 -49.98 -12.56 -55.06
N ALA A 140 -50.86 -11.59 -55.33
CA ALA A 140 -50.47 -10.19 -55.50
C ALA A 140 -49.76 -9.65 -54.24
N PHE A 141 -50.32 -9.91 -53.06
CA PHE A 141 -49.69 -9.52 -51.79
C PHE A 141 -48.31 -10.17 -51.61
N ASN A 142 -48.16 -11.47 -51.88
CA ASN A 142 -46.89 -12.17 -51.71
C ASN A 142 -45.83 -11.74 -52.72
N GLN A 143 -46.22 -11.34 -53.92
CA GLN A 143 -45.33 -10.85 -54.98
C GLN A 143 -44.99 -9.37 -54.85
N ALA A 144 -45.68 -8.62 -53.99
CA ALA A 144 -45.35 -7.23 -53.74
C ALA A 144 -43.91 -7.10 -53.18
N THR A 145 -43.10 -6.31 -53.86
CA THR A 145 -41.69 -6.05 -53.54
C THR A 145 -41.55 -4.91 -52.54
N THR A 146 -40.42 -4.84 -51.82
CA THR A 146 -40.11 -3.77 -50.86
C THR A 146 -38.83 -2.96 -51.20
N PRO A 147 -38.70 -2.43 -52.43
CA PRO A 147 -37.46 -1.77 -52.87
C PRO A 147 -37.10 -0.51 -52.08
N ASN A 148 -38.08 0.25 -51.58
CA ASN A 148 -37.81 1.46 -50.80
C ASN A 148 -37.30 1.08 -49.41
N LEU A 149 -37.83 0.01 -48.81
CA LEU A 149 -37.38 -0.48 -47.51
C LEU A 149 -35.92 -0.96 -47.55
N ASP A 150 -35.52 -1.66 -48.61
CA ASP A 150 -34.14 -2.10 -48.82
C ASP A 150 -33.19 -0.89 -48.94
N THR A 151 -33.62 0.12 -49.70
CA THR A 151 -32.88 1.38 -49.87
C THR A 151 -32.71 2.13 -48.54
N LEU A 152 -33.77 2.23 -47.75
CA LEU A 152 -33.72 2.85 -46.42
C LEU A 152 -32.76 2.10 -45.49
N ASN A 153 -32.80 0.77 -45.48
CA ASN A 153 -31.92 -0.05 -44.65
C ASN A 153 -30.44 0.13 -45.00
N ALA A 154 -30.12 0.18 -46.31
CA ALA A 154 -28.76 0.46 -46.76
C ALA A 154 -28.29 1.84 -46.30
N LYS A 155 -29.14 2.88 -46.46
CA LYS A 155 -28.79 4.24 -46.00
C LYS A 155 -28.65 4.37 -44.49
N ILE A 156 -29.45 3.65 -43.70
CA ILE A 156 -29.27 3.58 -42.24
C ILE A 156 -27.92 2.96 -41.90
N ALA A 157 -27.52 1.88 -42.59
CA ALA A 157 -26.22 1.25 -42.37
C ALA A 157 -25.07 2.21 -42.70
N ASP A 158 -25.15 2.92 -43.83
CA ASP A 158 -24.16 3.94 -44.22
C ASP A 158 -24.09 5.09 -43.20
N ALA A 159 -25.23 5.60 -42.76
CA ALA A 159 -25.31 6.69 -41.78
C ALA A 159 -24.68 6.31 -40.44
N ARG A 160 -24.83 5.06 -40.00
CA ARG A 160 -24.24 4.54 -38.76
C ARG A 160 -22.71 4.44 -38.80
N LEU A 161 -22.09 4.48 -39.98
CA LEU A 161 -20.63 4.49 -40.14
C LEU A 161 -20.02 5.90 -40.06
N ILE A 162 -20.85 6.95 -40.09
CA ILE A 162 -20.38 8.32 -39.94
C ILE A 162 -19.89 8.51 -38.51
N VAL A 163 -18.70 9.09 -38.34
CA VAL A 163 -18.10 9.42 -37.04
C VAL A 163 -18.16 10.93 -36.78
N GLN A 164 -18.18 11.34 -35.51
CA GLN A 164 -18.40 12.74 -35.12
C GLN A 164 -17.33 13.72 -35.65
N ASN A 165 -16.06 13.27 -35.77
CA ASN A 165 -14.93 14.03 -36.36
C ASN A 165 -14.83 15.50 -35.89
N GLY A 166 -15.00 15.76 -34.60
CA GLY A 166 -14.83 17.09 -34.01
C GLY A 166 -15.96 18.09 -34.27
N LYS A 167 -17.01 17.72 -35.00
CA LYS A 167 -18.21 18.53 -35.22
C LYS A 167 -19.04 18.66 -33.93
N SER A 168 -19.93 19.66 -33.89
CA SER A 168 -20.68 19.99 -32.68
C SER A 168 -21.50 18.81 -32.14
N GLY A 169 -21.68 18.77 -30.81
CA GLY A 169 -22.51 17.75 -30.17
C GLY A 169 -23.97 17.80 -30.65
N SER A 170 -24.51 18.99 -30.92
CA SER A 170 -25.88 19.17 -31.42
C SER A 170 -26.07 18.62 -32.83
N ASP A 171 -25.12 18.82 -33.73
CA ASP A 171 -25.21 18.28 -35.10
C ASP A 171 -25.11 16.76 -35.10
N TRP A 172 -24.25 16.21 -34.23
CA TRP A 172 -24.11 14.77 -34.03
C TRP A 172 -25.40 14.14 -33.48
N THR A 173 -25.99 14.75 -32.45
CA THR A 173 -27.27 14.30 -31.90
C THR A 173 -28.37 14.33 -32.97
N ALA A 174 -28.46 15.40 -33.76
CA ALA A 174 -29.45 15.50 -34.84
C ALA A 174 -29.33 14.36 -35.87
N LEU A 175 -28.10 13.95 -36.22
CA LEU A 175 -27.86 12.80 -37.09
C LEU A 175 -28.32 11.49 -36.42
N GLN A 176 -27.99 11.28 -35.15
CA GLN A 176 -28.41 10.07 -34.41
C GLN A 176 -29.93 9.96 -34.26
N ASP A 177 -30.61 11.08 -34.04
CA ASP A 177 -32.07 11.15 -33.97
C ASP A 177 -32.70 10.83 -35.33
N ALA A 178 -32.12 11.33 -36.42
CA ALA A 178 -32.57 11.00 -37.78
C ALA A 178 -32.38 9.51 -38.09
N ILE A 179 -31.25 8.91 -37.71
CA ILE A 179 -31.00 7.46 -37.83
C ILE A 179 -32.06 6.66 -37.06
N SER A 180 -32.32 7.05 -35.81
CA SER A 180 -33.31 6.38 -34.95
C SER A 180 -34.72 6.50 -35.52
N THR A 181 -35.08 7.69 -36.02
CA THR A 181 -36.36 7.96 -36.67
C THR A 181 -36.52 7.18 -37.96
N ALA A 182 -35.45 7.03 -38.74
CA ALA A 182 -35.44 6.19 -39.94
C ALA A 182 -35.59 4.69 -39.59
N ASP A 183 -35.05 4.25 -38.45
CA ASP A 183 -35.09 2.86 -38.01
C ASP A 183 -36.46 2.43 -37.46
N ALA A 184 -37.23 3.36 -36.89
CA ALA A 184 -38.53 3.06 -36.28
C ALA A 184 -39.67 2.94 -37.30
N GLY A 185 -40.54 1.92 -37.15
CA GLY A 185 -41.83 1.83 -37.85
C GLY A 185 -41.74 1.77 -39.38
N LYS A 186 -40.81 0.96 -39.91
CA LYS A 186 -40.55 0.89 -41.35
C LYS A 186 -41.63 0.09 -42.08
N THR A 187 -42.24 0.74 -43.07
CA THR A 187 -43.16 0.16 -44.04
C THR A 187 -42.79 0.69 -45.42
N GLU A 188 -43.09 -0.06 -46.47
CA GLU A 188 -42.68 0.28 -47.85
C GLU A 188 -43.15 1.66 -48.32
N ASP A 189 -44.33 2.09 -47.89
CA ASP A 189 -44.94 3.39 -48.21
C ASP A 189 -44.26 4.59 -47.52
N LYS A 190 -43.65 4.37 -46.34
CA LYS A 190 -42.96 5.42 -45.57
C LYS A 190 -41.44 5.45 -45.82
N ALA A 191 -40.91 4.43 -46.48
CA ALA A 191 -39.47 4.25 -46.59
C ALA A 191 -38.80 5.33 -47.45
N ALA A 192 -39.47 5.85 -48.48
CA ALA A 192 -38.96 6.94 -49.31
C ALA A 192 -38.80 8.25 -48.53
N ASP A 193 -39.83 8.67 -47.79
CA ASP A 193 -39.80 9.89 -46.98
C ASP A 193 -38.74 9.83 -45.88
N LYS A 194 -38.65 8.68 -45.19
CA LYS A 194 -37.61 8.43 -44.18
C LYS A 194 -36.20 8.45 -44.78
N THR A 195 -36.03 7.96 -46.00
CA THR A 195 -34.74 8.01 -46.71
C THR A 195 -34.34 9.46 -47.00
N ALA A 196 -35.26 10.27 -47.54
CA ALA A 196 -35.00 11.68 -47.84
C ALA A 196 -34.67 12.51 -46.59
N ALA A 197 -35.38 12.25 -45.48
CA ALA A 197 -35.11 12.90 -44.20
C ALA A 197 -33.72 12.55 -43.66
N LEU A 198 -33.34 11.26 -43.70
CA LEU A 198 -32.01 10.82 -43.27
C LEU A 198 -30.90 11.41 -44.14
N GLU A 199 -31.08 11.45 -45.46
CA GLU A 199 -30.09 12.01 -46.39
C GLU A 199 -29.89 13.53 -46.17
N SER A 200 -30.97 14.24 -45.84
CA SER A 200 -30.90 15.64 -45.45
C SER A 200 -30.09 15.84 -44.17
N ALA A 201 -30.30 14.99 -43.15
CA ALA A 201 -29.54 15.03 -41.90
C ALA A 201 -28.05 14.69 -42.10
N ILE A 202 -27.73 13.68 -42.91
CA ILE A 202 -26.34 13.34 -43.29
C ILE A 202 -25.67 14.54 -43.97
N THR A 203 -26.36 15.17 -44.92
CA THR A 203 -25.82 16.32 -45.66
C THR A 203 -25.56 17.51 -44.73
N ALA A 204 -26.52 17.84 -43.87
CA ALA A 204 -26.37 18.90 -42.88
C ALA A 204 -25.19 18.63 -41.94
N PHE A 205 -25.07 17.40 -41.42
CA PHE A 205 -23.96 17.00 -40.56
C PHE A 205 -22.62 17.12 -41.29
N ASN A 206 -22.52 16.66 -42.53
CA ASN A 206 -21.26 16.72 -43.30
C ASN A 206 -20.84 18.14 -43.64
N GLN A 207 -21.79 19.07 -43.82
CA GLN A 207 -21.53 20.48 -44.13
C GLN A 207 -21.29 21.34 -42.88
N ALA A 208 -21.50 20.81 -41.68
CA ALA A 208 -21.23 21.55 -40.45
C ALA A 208 -19.74 21.93 -40.34
N THR A 209 -19.48 23.23 -40.21
CA THR A 209 -18.14 23.80 -40.05
C THR A 209 -17.69 23.77 -38.58
N THR A 210 -16.37 23.85 -38.33
CA THR A 210 -15.78 23.91 -36.98
C THR A 210 -15.06 25.25 -36.68
N PRO A 211 -15.70 26.41 -36.89
CA PRO A 211 -15.03 27.71 -36.80
C PRO A 211 -14.50 28.03 -35.39
N ASN A 212 -15.14 27.54 -34.34
CA ASN A 212 -14.70 27.81 -32.97
C ASN A 212 -13.46 26.98 -32.63
N LEU A 213 -13.39 25.73 -33.09
CA LEU A 213 -12.22 24.87 -32.87
C LEU A 213 -10.99 25.40 -33.61
N ASP A 214 -11.16 25.91 -34.83
CA ASP A 214 -10.09 26.55 -35.59
C ASP A 214 -9.58 27.82 -34.88
N THR A 215 -10.51 28.63 -34.37
CA THR A 215 -10.19 29.83 -33.57
C THR A 215 -9.42 29.47 -32.30
N LEU A 216 -9.87 28.45 -31.57
CA LEU A 216 -9.20 27.97 -30.36
C LEU A 216 -7.78 27.47 -30.67
N ASN A 217 -7.61 26.69 -31.76
CA ASN A 217 -6.31 26.18 -32.16
C ASN A 217 -5.34 27.30 -32.52
N ALA A 218 -5.79 28.31 -33.25
CA ALA A 218 -4.99 29.49 -33.55
C ALA A 218 -4.58 30.22 -32.27
N LYS A 219 -5.51 30.41 -31.33
CA LYS A 219 -5.22 31.09 -30.06
C LYS A 219 -4.25 30.30 -29.17
N ILE A 220 -4.35 28.97 -29.15
CA ILE A 220 -3.39 28.10 -28.46
C ILE A 220 -2.00 28.25 -29.07
N ALA A 221 -1.89 28.29 -30.41
CA ALA A 221 -0.62 28.50 -31.08
C ALA A 221 -0.01 29.87 -30.72
N ASP A 222 -0.81 30.93 -30.73
CA ASP A 222 -0.37 32.27 -30.32
C ASP A 222 0.08 32.30 -28.85
N ALA A 223 -0.68 31.68 -27.96
CA ALA A 223 -0.37 31.63 -26.53
C ALA A 223 0.95 30.90 -26.24
N ARG A 224 1.26 29.85 -27.02
CA ARG A 224 2.53 29.09 -26.91
C ARG A 224 3.75 29.91 -27.32
N LEU A 225 3.58 30.99 -28.07
CA LEU A 225 4.67 31.90 -28.47
C LEU A 225 4.95 32.99 -27.44
N ILE A 226 4.10 33.15 -26.42
CA ILE A 226 4.32 34.12 -25.35
C ILE A 226 5.54 33.67 -24.54
N ALA A 227 6.53 34.55 -24.38
CA ALA A 227 7.69 34.33 -23.52
C ALA A 227 7.45 34.86 -22.10
N GLN A 228 8.13 34.28 -21.11
CA GLN A 228 7.98 34.65 -19.69
C GLN A 228 8.29 36.13 -19.41
N ASN A 229 9.30 36.68 -20.09
CA ASN A 229 9.64 38.12 -20.10
C ASN A 229 9.66 38.78 -18.71
N GLY A 230 10.41 38.24 -17.74
CA GLY A 230 10.57 38.89 -16.44
C GLY A 230 9.37 38.76 -15.50
N LYS A 231 8.33 37.98 -15.84
CA LYS A 231 7.14 37.79 -14.99
C LYS A 231 7.34 36.61 -14.02
N SER A 232 6.68 36.67 -12.87
CA SER A 232 6.84 35.65 -11.82
C SER A 232 6.55 34.23 -12.32
N GLY A 233 7.26 33.25 -11.74
CA GLY A 233 7.06 31.84 -12.06
C GLY A 233 5.63 31.36 -11.82
N SER A 234 4.94 31.92 -10.82
CA SER A 234 3.53 31.64 -10.52
C SER A 234 2.58 32.07 -11.64
N VAL A 235 2.77 33.29 -12.19
CA VAL A 235 1.96 33.83 -13.28
C VAL A 235 2.25 33.10 -14.59
N TRP A 236 3.51 32.75 -14.84
CA TRP A 236 3.90 31.92 -15.99
C TRP A 236 3.26 30.53 -15.94
N THR A 237 3.33 29.87 -14.79
CA THR A 237 2.71 28.54 -14.59
C THR A 237 1.20 28.58 -14.80
N ALA A 238 0.53 29.63 -14.33
CA ALA A 238 -0.90 29.82 -14.57
C ALA A 238 -1.24 29.88 -16.08
N LEU A 239 -0.47 30.65 -16.87
CA LEU A 239 -0.65 30.70 -18.33
C LEU A 239 -0.44 29.31 -18.97
N GLN A 240 0.62 28.59 -18.61
CA GLN A 240 0.92 27.27 -19.15
C GLN A 240 -0.18 26.24 -18.83
N ASN A 241 -0.75 26.29 -17.62
CA ASN A 241 -1.88 25.45 -17.21
C ASN A 241 -3.15 25.77 -18.02
N SER A 242 -3.42 27.05 -18.29
CA SER A 242 -4.53 27.47 -19.14
C SER A 242 -4.37 27.01 -20.59
N ILE A 243 -3.16 27.10 -21.16
CA ILE A 243 -2.85 26.55 -22.50
C ILE A 243 -3.13 25.04 -22.54
N SER A 244 -2.63 24.31 -21.54
CA SER A 244 -2.81 22.86 -21.46
C SER A 244 -4.29 22.48 -21.33
N THR A 245 -5.05 23.23 -20.53
CA THR A 245 -6.49 23.03 -20.32
C THR A 245 -7.29 23.38 -21.59
N ALA A 246 -6.88 24.39 -22.34
CA ALA A 246 -7.48 24.74 -23.62
C ALA A 246 -7.27 23.64 -24.68
N ASP A 247 -6.08 23.02 -24.72
CA ASP A 247 -5.75 21.98 -25.70
C ASP A 247 -6.40 20.62 -25.38
N ALA A 248 -6.60 20.31 -24.09
CA ALA A 248 -7.21 19.07 -23.65
C ALA A 248 -8.71 18.98 -23.97
N GLY A 249 -9.15 17.88 -24.58
CA GLY A 249 -10.57 17.56 -24.78
C GLY A 249 -11.36 18.61 -25.57
N LYS A 250 -10.71 19.22 -26.57
CA LYS A 250 -11.31 20.25 -27.43
C LYS A 250 -12.35 19.66 -28.38
N THR A 251 -13.54 20.23 -28.32
CA THR A 251 -14.69 19.92 -29.18
C THR A 251 -15.32 21.25 -29.60
N GLU A 252 -16.00 21.29 -30.75
CA GLU A 252 -16.55 22.54 -31.31
C GLU A 252 -17.49 23.28 -30.35
N ASP A 253 -18.28 22.55 -29.56
CA ASP A 253 -19.23 23.08 -28.57
C ASP A 253 -18.54 23.72 -27.35
N LYS A 254 -17.34 23.28 -26.99
CA LYS A 254 -16.57 23.81 -25.84
C LYS A 254 -15.50 24.82 -26.26
N ALA A 255 -15.27 24.96 -27.57
CA ALA A 255 -14.14 25.72 -28.08
C ALA A 255 -14.27 27.23 -27.78
N ALA A 256 -15.49 27.78 -27.78
CA ALA A 256 -15.74 29.18 -27.44
C ALA A 256 -15.37 29.50 -25.97
N ASP A 257 -15.86 28.69 -25.02
CA ASP A 257 -15.57 28.88 -23.59
C ASP A 257 -14.08 28.72 -23.27
N LYS A 258 -13.44 27.69 -23.88
CA LYS A 258 -12.00 27.48 -23.76
C LYS A 258 -11.19 28.65 -24.34
N THR A 259 -11.65 29.23 -25.45
CA THR A 259 -11.03 30.42 -26.04
C THR A 259 -11.11 31.60 -25.09
N ALA A 260 -12.29 31.90 -24.52
CA ALA A 260 -12.48 33.01 -23.58
C ALA A 260 -11.64 32.85 -22.29
N ALA A 261 -11.55 31.62 -21.76
CA ALA A 261 -10.72 31.33 -20.60
C ALA A 261 -9.22 31.53 -20.90
N LEU A 262 -8.74 31.08 -22.07
CA LEU A 262 -7.36 31.29 -22.49
C LEU A 262 -7.06 32.78 -22.72
N GLU A 263 -7.97 33.53 -23.34
CA GLU A 263 -7.88 34.98 -23.54
C GLU A 263 -7.73 35.72 -22.20
N SER A 264 -8.50 35.31 -21.19
CA SER A 264 -8.45 35.87 -19.84
C SER A 264 -7.09 35.59 -19.17
N ALA A 265 -6.57 34.37 -19.33
CA ALA A 265 -5.25 33.99 -18.80
C ALA A 265 -4.10 34.75 -19.49
N ILE A 266 -4.16 34.91 -20.81
CA ILE A 266 -3.21 35.74 -21.58
C ILE A 266 -3.26 37.19 -21.09
N THR A 267 -4.46 37.74 -20.88
CA THR A 267 -4.65 39.10 -20.40
C THR A 267 -4.06 39.29 -18.99
N ALA A 268 -4.37 38.37 -18.06
CA ALA A 268 -3.82 38.39 -16.71
C ALA A 268 -2.29 38.28 -16.72
N PHE A 269 -1.74 37.40 -17.56
CA PHE A 269 -0.30 37.27 -17.76
C PHE A 269 0.30 38.59 -18.26
N ASN A 270 -0.27 39.21 -19.29
CA ASN A 270 0.24 40.45 -19.87
C ASN A 270 0.15 41.65 -18.92
N GLN A 271 -0.85 41.67 -18.03
CA GLN A 271 -1.03 42.72 -17.03
C GLN A 271 -0.18 42.53 -15.77
N ALA A 272 0.40 41.34 -15.56
CA ALA A 272 1.26 41.12 -14.41
C ALA A 272 2.53 41.98 -14.53
N THR A 273 2.81 42.71 -13.46
CA THR A 273 4.01 43.53 -13.36
C THR A 273 5.25 42.65 -13.32
N THR A 274 6.30 43.05 -14.02
CA THR A 274 7.62 42.44 -13.86
C THR A 274 8.14 42.78 -12.46
N PRO A 275 8.42 41.80 -11.59
CA PRO A 275 8.98 42.06 -10.28
C PRO A 275 10.29 42.83 -10.42
N ASN A 276 10.36 44.01 -9.82
CA ASN A 276 11.54 44.86 -9.95
C ASN A 276 12.67 44.34 -9.05
N LEU A 277 13.79 43.97 -9.65
CA LEU A 277 15.01 43.57 -8.97
C LEU A 277 15.50 44.67 -8.00
N ASP A 278 15.24 45.94 -8.29
CA ASP A 278 15.55 47.06 -7.39
C ASP A 278 14.75 46.99 -6.09
N THR A 279 13.47 46.61 -6.16
CA THR A 279 12.64 46.42 -4.96
C THR A 279 13.18 45.29 -4.10
N LEU A 280 13.59 44.17 -4.71
CA LEU A 280 14.22 43.06 -3.99
C LEU A 280 15.55 43.50 -3.36
N ASN A 281 16.39 44.23 -4.12
CA ASN A 281 17.65 44.76 -3.62
C ASN A 281 17.46 45.70 -2.42
N ALA A 282 16.45 46.56 -2.48
CA ALA A 282 16.08 47.42 -1.36
C ALA A 282 15.65 46.61 -0.14
N LYS A 283 14.87 45.55 -0.31
CA LYS A 283 14.45 44.66 0.79
C LYS A 283 15.59 43.86 1.40
N ILE A 284 16.52 43.37 0.58
CA ILE A 284 17.76 42.75 1.07
C ILE A 284 18.57 43.76 1.89
N ALA A 285 18.66 45.01 1.43
CA ALA A 285 19.35 46.06 2.18
C ALA A 285 18.64 46.36 3.52
N ASP A 286 17.32 46.49 3.54
CA ASP A 286 16.52 46.66 4.75
C ASP A 286 16.73 45.49 5.73
N ALA A 287 16.69 44.25 5.23
CA ALA A 287 16.87 43.04 6.05
C ALA A 287 18.27 42.98 6.69
N ARG A 288 19.31 43.42 5.97
CA ARG A 288 20.70 43.48 6.47
C ARG A 288 20.89 44.50 7.60
N LEU A 289 19.97 45.45 7.76
CA LEU A 289 20.01 46.43 8.86
C LEU A 289 19.31 45.91 10.14
N ILE A 290 18.60 44.78 10.06
CA ILE A 290 18.01 44.16 11.24
C ILE A 290 19.14 43.66 12.14
N VAL A 291 19.07 44.02 13.43
CA VAL A 291 20.01 43.57 14.46
C VAL A 291 19.37 42.50 15.35
N GLN A 292 20.18 41.61 15.93
CA GLN A 292 19.68 40.44 16.66
C GLN A 292 18.78 40.78 17.86
N ASN A 293 19.02 41.92 18.53
CA ASN A 293 18.20 42.46 19.63
C ASN A 293 17.77 41.41 20.68
N GLY A 294 18.70 40.55 21.10
CA GLY A 294 18.45 39.56 22.14
C GLY A 294 17.44 38.47 21.77
N LYS A 295 17.21 38.20 20.47
CA LYS A 295 16.47 37.02 19.98
C LYS A 295 17.40 35.80 19.84
N SER A 296 16.81 34.60 19.78
CA SER A 296 17.58 33.36 19.71
C SER A 296 18.52 33.33 18.50
N GLY A 297 19.66 32.65 18.65
CA GLY A 297 20.65 32.46 17.60
C GLY A 297 20.12 31.58 16.46
N SER A 298 19.18 30.67 16.73
CA SER A 298 18.48 29.92 15.68
C SER A 298 17.59 30.81 14.82
N ASP A 299 16.83 31.73 15.42
CA ASP A 299 15.99 32.67 14.68
C ASP A 299 16.86 33.66 13.88
N TRP A 300 17.95 34.13 14.49
CA TRP A 300 18.94 34.98 13.82
C TRP A 300 19.58 34.28 12.62
N THR A 301 20.04 33.04 12.81
CA THR A 301 20.61 32.23 11.72
C THR A 301 19.60 31.99 10.60
N ALA A 302 18.33 31.73 10.94
CA ALA A 302 17.28 31.58 9.94
C ALA A 302 17.10 32.85 9.09
N LEU A 303 17.09 34.05 9.71
CA LEU A 303 17.04 35.32 8.99
C LEU A 303 18.27 35.51 8.09
N GLN A 304 19.48 35.26 8.62
CA GLN A 304 20.73 35.41 7.85
C GLN A 304 20.80 34.46 6.65
N ASN A 305 20.32 33.22 6.82
CA ASN A 305 20.21 32.24 5.75
C ASN A 305 19.18 32.66 4.70
N ALA A 306 18.04 33.22 5.12
CA ALA A 306 17.04 33.75 4.20
C ALA A 306 17.61 34.93 3.39
N ILE A 307 18.31 35.88 4.03
CA ILE A 307 19.00 36.98 3.35
C ILE A 307 20.00 36.45 2.32
N SER A 308 20.85 35.51 2.72
CA SER A 308 21.89 34.95 1.84
C SER A 308 21.30 34.19 0.66
N THR A 309 20.29 33.35 0.90
CA THR A 309 19.59 32.59 -0.14
C THR A 309 18.83 33.50 -1.10
N THR A 310 18.27 34.59 -0.58
CA THR A 310 17.58 35.60 -1.39
C THR A 310 18.57 36.36 -2.27
N ASP A 311 19.71 36.78 -1.74
CA ASP A 311 20.74 37.50 -2.50
C ASP A 311 21.39 36.62 -3.58
N ALA A 312 21.56 35.32 -3.29
CA ALA A 312 22.12 34.36 -4.23
C ALA A 312 21.15 34.05 -5.40
N GLY A 313 21.66 34.17 -6.63
CA GLY A 313 20.93 33.77 -7.84
C GLY A 313 19.65 34.56 -8.13
N LYS A 314 19.54 35.79 -7.61
CA LYS A 314 18.43 36.70 -7.93
C LYS A 314 18.44 37.10 -9.41
N THR A 315 17.27 37.03 -10.03
CA THR A 315 16.99 37.44 -11.42
C THR A 315 15.67 38.20 -11.42
N GLU A 316 15.32 38.93 -12.48
CA GLU A 316 13.98 39.55 -12.57
C GLU A 316 12.85 38.50 -12.42
N ASP A 317 13.02 37.30 -13.00
CA ASP A 317 11.99 36.25 -13.01
C ASP A 317 11.67 35.67 -11.62
N ASN A 318 12.64 35.68 -10.69
CA ASN A 318 12.49 35.12 -9.35
C ASN A 318 12.41 36.19 -8.24
N ALA A 319 12.45 37.47 -8.61
CA ALA A 319 12.55 38.55 -7.64
C ALA A 319 11.30 38.65 -6.73
N ALA A 320 10.09 38.39 -7.25
CA ALA A 320 8.87 38.39 -6.43
C ALA A 320 8.86 37.26 -5.39
N ASP A 321 9.16 36.03 -5.81
CA ASP A 321 9.12 34.86 -4.92
C ASP A 321 10.17 34.99 -3.80
N LYS A 322 11.37 35.46 -4.16
CA LYS A 322 12.44 35.77 -3.19
C LYS A 322 12.05 36.91 -2.26
N THR A 323 11.35 37.94 -2.75
CA THR A 323 10.85 39.04 -1.89
C THR A 323 9.88 38.50 -0.84
N ALA A 324 8.88 37.70 -1.25
CA ALA A 324 7.90 37.13 -0.33
C ALA A 324 8.52 36.19 0.72
N ALA A 325 9.50 35.38 0.31
CA ALA A 325 10.23 34.50 1.21
C ALA A 325 11.05 35.28 2.25
N LEU A 326 11.74 36.35 1.82
CA LEU A 326 12.50 37.22 2.72
C LEU A 326 11.56 37.95 3.70
N GLU A 327 10.44 38.49 3.23
CA GLU A 327 9.44 39.18 4.08
C GLU A 327 8.88 38.24 5.17
N SER A 328 8.65 36.97 4.80
CA SER A 328 8.20 35.95 5.75
C SER A 328 9.25 35.66 6.82
N ALA A 329 10.53 35.55 6.43
CA ALA A 329 11.64 35.35 7.37
C ALA A 329 11.83 36.55 8.31
N ILE A 330 11.73 37.78 7.78
CA ILE A 330 11.76 39.01 8.58
C ILE A 330 10.62 39.02 9.60
N THR A 331 9.41 38.65 9.17
CA THR A 331 8.23 38.62 10.04
C THR A 331 8.38 37.57 11.14
N ALA A 332 8.81 36.36 10.81
CA ALA A 332 9.08 35.30 11.78
C ALA A 332 10.15 35.72 12.79
N PHE A 333 11.25 36.30 12.32
CA PHE A 333 12.29 36.85 13.19
C PHE A 333 11.75 37.94 14.11
N ASN A 334 10.97 38.89 13.59
CA ASN A 334 10.40 39.97 14.40
C ASN A 334 9.40 39.49 15.45
N GLN A 335 8.69 38.39 15.19
CA GLN A 335 7.75 37.77 16.13
C GLN A 335 8.42 36.82 17.13
N ALA A 336 9.68 36.44 16.92
CA ALA A 336 10.40 35.59 17.85
C ALA A 336 10.53 36.26 19.22
N THR A 337 10.26 35.50 20.28
CA THR A 337 10.41 35.97 21.66
C THR A 337 11.89 36.11 21.99
N THR A 338 12.26 37.18 22.69
CA THR A 338 13.61 37.33 23.24
C THR A 338 13.80 36.32 24.37
N PRO A 339 14.81 35.44 24.34
CA PRO A 339 15.27 34.74 25.53
C PRO A 339 15.47 35.74 26.67
N ASN A 340 14.92 35.44 27.85
CA ASN A 340 14.89 36.33 29.00
C ASN A 340 16.27 36.39 29.68
N LEU A 341 17.27 36.88 28.94
CA LEU A 341 18.67 36.93 29.36
C LEU A 341 18.85 37.90 30.54
N ASP A 342 18.07 38.98 30.59
CA ASP A 342 18.06 39.91 31.71
C ASP A 342 17.58 39.24 33.00
N ALA A 343 16.50 38.44 32.97
CA ALA A 343 16.08 37.71 34.15
C ALA A 343 17.07 36.60 34.53
N LEU A 344 17.71 35.93 33.57
CA LEU A 344 18.75 34.95 33.86
C LEU A 344 19.94 35.62 34.56
N ASN A 345 20.40 36.77 34.05
CA ASN A 345 21.47 37.56 34.67
C ASN A 345 21.10 38.01 36.10
N GLN A 346 19.88 38.50 36.31
CA GLN A 346 19.39 38.85 37.65
C GLN A 346 19.37 37.62 38.57
N LYS A 347 18.99 36.46 38.06
CA LYS A 347 18.96 35.22 38.84
C LYS A 347 20.36 34.71 39.21
N ILE A 348 21.33 34.85 38.30
CA ILE A 348 22.73 34.54 38.58
C ILE A 348 23.27 35.46 39.68
N ILE A 349 22.96 36.77 39.61
CA ILE A 349 23.34 37.73 40.64
C ILE A 349 22.75 37.32 42.00
N GLU A 350 21.44 37.02 42.04
CA GLU A 350 20.77 36.53 43.25
C GLU A 350 21.47 35.28 43.81
N ALA A 351 21.71 34.27 42.98
CA ALA A 351 22.38 33.03 43.38
C ALA A 351 23.78 33.26 43.95
N LYS A 352 24.56 34.18 43.37
CA LYS A 352 25.91 34.53 43.81
C LYS A 352 25.96 35.26 45.16
N THR A 353 24.85 35.86 45.60
CA THR A 353 24.79 36.51 46.93
C THR A 353 24.59 35.50 48.07
N ILE A 354 24.20 34.27 47.77
CA ILE A 354 24.01 33.21 48.74
C ILE A 354 25.39 32.78 49.27
N VAL A 355 25.50 32.58 50.59
CA VAL A 355 26.73 32.09 51.26
C VAL A 355 26.49 30.71 51.87
N GLN A 356 27.52 29.87 51.90
CA GLN A 356 27.41 28.49 52.39
C GLN A 356 26.98 28.39 53.87
N ALA A 357 27.65 29.11 54.77
CA ALA A 357 27.49 28.97 56.23
C ALA A 357 27.53 27.50 56.70
N ASP A 358 26.64 27.10 57.62
CA ASP A 358 26.56 25.74 58.14
C ASP A 358 25.75 24.79 57.24
N LYS A 359 25.22 25.24 56.10
CA LYS A 359 24.43 24.39 55.19
C LYS A 359 25.28 23.30 54.55
N SER A 360 24.62 22.27 54.02
CA SER A 360 25.27 21.14 53.37
C SER A 360 26.29 21.57 52.30
N LEU A 361 27.55 21.13 52.44
CA LEU A 361 28.60 21.36 51.44
C LEU A 361 28.26 20.75 50.07
N VAL A 362 27.50 19.65 50.05
CA VAL A 362 27.05 19.02 48.80
C VAL A 362 26.06 19.94 48.06
N ALA A 363 25.01 20.39 48.75
CA ALA A 363 24.03 21.30 48.15
C ALA A 363 24.64 22.65 47.73
N TRP A 364 25.68 23.10 48.45
CA TRP A 364 26.45 24.29 48.06
C TRP A 364 27.20 24.07 46.74
N ASN A 365 27.90 22.94 46.59
CA ASN A 365 28.61 22.61 45.36
C ASN A 365 27.66 22.47 44.15
N ASP A 366 26.47 21.91 44.36
CA ASP A 366 25.44 21.82 43.33
C ASP A 366 24.93 23.21 42.90
N LEU A 367 24.71 24.12 43.85
CA LEU A 367 24.38 25.52 43.56
C LEU A 367 25.49 26.20 42.74
N GLN A 368 26.75 26.03 43.14
CA GLN A 368 27.90 26.58 42.40
C GLN A 368 28.00 26.02 40.98
N ALA A 369 27.67 24.73 40.77
CA ALA A 369 27.61 24.14 39.45
C ALA A 369 26.48 24.71 38.60
N ALA A 370 25.29 24.90 39.18
CA ALA A 370 24.16 25.52 38.49
C ALA A 370 24.46 26.98 38.10
N ILE A 371 25.15 27.74 38.95
CA ILE A 371 25.62 29.10 38.63
C ILE A 371 26.57 29.07 37.43
N ARG A 372 27.59 28.21 37.43
CA ARG A 372 28.53 28.08 36.31
C ARG A 372 27.82 27.72 35.00
N ASN A 373 26.88 26.78 35.05
CA ASN A 373 26.09 26.42 33.87
C ASN A 373 25.23 27.58 33.37
N ALA A 374 24.65 28.36 34.26
CA ALA A 374 23.88 29.55 33.90
C ALA A 374 24.75 30.67 33.28
N GLU A 375 25.99 30.82 33.72
CA GLU A 375 26.97 31.77 33.15
C GLU A 375 27.44 31.37 31.75
N LEU A 376 27.50 30.08 31.43
CA LEU A 376 27.80 29.63 30.06
C LEU A 376 26.71 30.05 29.07
N VAL A 377 25.45 30.04 29.51
CA VAL A 377 24.30 30.48 28.69
C VAL A 377 24.34 31.99 28.39
N THR A 378 25.10 32.78 29.16
CA THR A 378 25.20 34.23 28.96
C THR A 378 26.42 34.67 28.15
N THR A 379 27.34 33.75 27.80
CA THR A 379 28.66 34.10 27.25
C THR A 379 29.00 33.49 25.88
N GLU A 380 28.21 32.55 25.36
CA GLU A 380 28.45 31.97 24.03
C GLU A 380 27.35 32.36 23.03
N ASP A 381 27.69 32.28 21.73
CA ASP A 381 26.80 32.09 20.57
C ASP A 381 25.79 30.91 20.73
N GLY A 382 25.71 30.30 21.92
CA GLY A 382 24.95 29.13 22.35
C GLY A 382 23.50 29.43 22.72
N ALA A 383 22.79 30.14 21.85
CA ALA A 383 21.33 30.30 21.94
C ALA A 383 20.56 29.02 21.55
N THR A 384 21.12 27.84 21.86
CA THR A 384 20.43 26.54 21.82
C THR A 384 19.84 26.18 23.18
N ALA A 385 20.32 26.76 24.29
CA ALA A 385 19.76 26.54 25.61
C ALA A 385 18.62 27.52 25.89
N ASN A 386 17.43 26.99 26.22
CA ASN A 386 16.27 27.77 26.62
C ASN A 386 16.58 28.50 27.93
N SER A 387 16.77 29.83 27.88
CA SER A 387 17.02 30.66 29.07
C SER A 387 15.97 30.44 30.17
N ALA A 388 14.72 30.12 29.82
CA ALA A 388 13.67 29.83 30.80
C ALA A 388 13.91 28.52 31.54
N GLU A 389 14.44 27.50 30.87
CA GLU A 389 14.82 26.23 31.49
C GLU A 389 16.03 26.42 32.42
N THR A 390 17.03 27.17 31.98
CA THR A 390 18.19 27.53 32.81
C THR A 390 17.79 28.31 34.06
N ILE A 391 16.86 29.25 33.94
CA ILE A 391 16.30 29.97 35.11
C ILE A 391 15.63 28.98 36.08
N ASN A 392 14.84 28.03 35.58
CA ASN A 392 14.18 27.02 36.42
C ASN A 392 15.19 26.11 37.12
N THR A 393 16.23 25.65 36.43
CA THR A 393 17.29 24.82 37.00
C THR A 393 18.07 25.57 38.09
N LEU A 394 18.45 26.82 37.84
CA LEU A 394 19.13 27.65 38.83
C LEU A 394 18.23 27.93 40.03
N GLN A 395 16.94 28.22 39.80
CA GLN A 395 15.96 28.42 40.87
C GLN A 395 15.77 27.16 41.71
N LEU A 396 15.76 25.98 41.09
CA LEU A 396 15.68 24.71 41.81
C LEU A 396 16.93 24.51 42.68
N ALA A 397 18.12 24.77 42.16
CA ALA A 397 19.37 24.66 42.92
C ALA A 397 19.40 25.63 44.12
N ILE A 398 18.95 26.88 43.93
CA ILE A 398 18.77 27.86 45.02
C ILE A 398 17.82 27.30 46.09
N ASN A 399 16.68 26.76 45.69
CA ASN A 399 15.69 26.21 46.63
C ASN A 399 16.24 25.00 47.38
N THR A 400 16.86 24.05 46.67
CA THR A 400 17.50 22.88 47.26
C THR A 400 18.56 23.28 48.28
N PHE A 401 19.44 24.24 47.95
CA PHE A 401 20.44 24.74 48.88
C PHE A 401 19.79 25.39 50.13
N ASN A 402 18.84 26.31 49.93
CA ASN A 402 18.18 27.01 51.03
C ASN A 402 17.43 26.06 51.99
N THR A 403 16.84 25.00 51.46
CA THR A 403 16.15 23.97 52.24
C THR A 403 17.06 22.90 52.83
N SER A 404 18.34 22.84 52.46
CA SER A 404 19.27 21.85 52.99
C SER A 404 19.47 22.00 54.51
N PRO A 405 19.72 20.91 55.26
CA PRO A 405 19.96 20.99 56.69
C PRO A 405 21.30 21.67 57.00
N ASN A 406 21.42 22.20 58.21
CA ASN A 406 22.72 22.59 58.74
C ASN A 406 23.52 21.34 59.12
N GLN A 407 24.74 21.25 58.61
CA GLN A 407 25.64 20.10 58.69
C GLN A 407 27.10 20.53 58.99
N PRO A 408 27.36 21.35 60.02
CA PRO A 408 28.69 21.89 60.29
C PRO A 408 29.74 20.80 60.59
N ASN A 409 29.37 19.72 61.28
CA ASN A 409 30.29 18.63 61.60
C ASN A 409 30.61 17.77 60.37
N LEU A 410 29.60 17.45 59.54
CA LEU A 410 29.84 16.76 58.26
C LEU A 410 30.72 17.59 57.32
N ASN A 411 30.46 18.90 57.21
CA ASN A 411 31.29 19.79 56.41
C ASN A 411 32.75 19.78 56.91
N ALA A 412 32.96 19.89 58.22
CA ALA A 412 34.29 19.82 58.82
C ALA A 412 34.97 18.45 58.63
N LEU A 413 34.20 17.35 58.72
CA LEU A 413 34.68 16.00 58.50
C LEU A 413 35.15 15.79 57.05
N ILE A 414 34.37 16.23 56.06
CA ILE A 414 34.72 16.12 54.63
C ILE A 414 36.07 16.82 54.35
N LEU A 415 36.25 18.04 54.88
CA LEU A 415 37.52 18.76 54.74
C LEU A 415 38.67 18.02 55.43
N LYS A 416 38.41 17.39 56.57
CA LYS A 416 39.42 16.64 57.32
C LYS A 416 39.83 15.34 56.62
N ILE A 417 38.88 14.63 56.03
CA ILE A 417 39.14 13.45 55.18
C ILE A 417 40.03 13.86 53.99
N ALA A 418 39.70 14.97 53.33
CA ALA A 418 40.52 15.48 52.23
C ALA A 418 41.96 15.80 52.67
N GLN A 419 42.14 16.39 53.85
CA GLN A 419 43.48 16.62 54.43
C GLN A 419 44.19 15.29 54.70
N ALA A 420 43.52 14.33 55.36
CA ALA A 420 44.08 13.05 55.72
C ALA A 420 44.55 12.24 54.51
N LYS A 421 43.76 12.22 53.42
CA LYS A 421 44.09 11.53 52.17
C LYS A 421 45.34 12.07 51.46
N ASN A 422 45.73 13.31 51.74
CA ASN A 422 46.95 13.90 51.18
C ASN A 422 48.20 13.56 52.01
N ILE A 423 48.05 12.89 53.15
CA ILE A 423 49.18 12.45 53.97
C ILE A 423 49.84 11.23 53.31
N GLN A 424 51.15 11.31 53.11
CA GLN A 424 51.96 10.24 52.53
C GLN A 424 52.69 9.46 53.65
N LYS A 425 52.90 8.15 53.46
CA LYS A 425 53.64 7.27 54.40
C LYS A 425 55.01 7.84 54.76
N ASN A 426 55.76 8.35 53.76
CA ASN A 426 57.14 8.84 53.92
C ASN A 426 58.03 7.83 54.68
N LEU A 427 58.91 8.31 55.56
CA LEU A 427 59.79 7.49 56.39
C LEU A 427 59.08 6.88 57.60
N LYS A 428 57.74 6.85 57.67
CA LYS A 428 57.01 6.25 58.80
C LYS A 428 56.75 4.77 58.55
N THR A 429 56.50 4.06 59.63
CA THR A 429 56.12 2.64 59.67
C THR A 429 54.83 2.33 58.89
N THR A 430 54.73 1.13 58.30
CA THR A 430 53.51 0.62 57.65
C THR A 430 52.35 0.50 58.63
N PHE A 431 52.62 0.11 59.87
CA PHE A 431 51.59 -0.09 60.89
C PHE A 431 50.82 1.20 61.17
N GLU A 432 51.51 2.29 61.47
CA GLU A 432 50.89 3.59 61.73
C GLU A 432 50.22 4.17 60.48
N PHE A 433 50.79 3.95 59.30
CA PHE A 433 50.14 4.37 58.05
C PHE A 433 48.83 3.61 57.81
N ASN A 434 48.81 2.29 58.01
CA ASN A 434 47.60 1.49 57.88
C ASN A 434 46.53 1.91 58.89
N ALA A 435 46.92 2.23 60.12
CA ALA A 435 46.00 2.76 61.13
C ALA A 435 45.38 4.11 60.70
N LEU A 436 46.14 4.99 60.06
CA LEU A 436 45.61 6.22 59.46
C LEU A 436 44.61 5.91 58.33
N GLN A 437 44.95 4.98 57.43
CA GLN A 437 44.07 4.58 56.32
C GLN A 437 42.75 3.97 56.81
N GLU A 438 42.79 3.17 57.88
CA GLU A 438 41.59 2.62 58.52
C GLU A 438 40.73 3.74 59.13
N ALA A 439 41.33 4.71 59.82
CA ALA A 439 40.61 5.87 60.35
C ALA A 439 39.98 6.73 59.26
N ILE A 440 40.64 6.89 58.10
CA ILE A 440 40.06 7.54 56.91
C ILE A 440 38.84 6.75 56.43
N THR A 441 38.94 5.43 56.33
CA THR A 441 37.83 4.56 55.91
C THR A 441 36.64 4.67 56.85
N ILE A 442 36.87 4.70 58.17
CA ILE A 442 35.81 4.90 59.18
C ILE A 442 35.17 6.27 59.01
N ALA A 443 35.97 7.31 58.81
CA ALA A 443 35.50 8.68 58.61
C ALA A 443 34.64 8.82 57.34
N GLU A 444 35.03 8.19 56.25
CA GLU A 444 34.26 8.18 54.99
C GLU A 444 32.90 7.51 55.11
N ASN A 445 32.78 6.53 56.01
CA ASN A 445 31.52 5.84 56.28
C ASN A 445 30.59 6.61 57.24
N SER A 446 31.05 7.71 57.85
CA SER A 446 30.24 8.56 58.72
C SER A 446 29.49 9.60 57.89
N ASN A 447 28.19 9.35 57.65
CA ASN A 447 27.35 10.12 56.72
C ASN A 447 26.22 10.92 57.41
N THR A 448 26.22 11.00 58.74
CA THR A 448 25.23 11.78 59.51
C THR A 448 25.89 12.85 60.35
N GLU A 449 25.18 13.97 60.56
CA GLU A 449 25.69 15.09 61.36
C GLU A 449 25.99 14.68 62.81
N GLU A 450 25.20 13.76 63.37
CA GLU A 450 25.36 13.24 64.73
C GLU A 450 26.65 12.44 64.91
N THR A 451 27.03 11.63 63.92
CA THR A 451 28.22 10.77 63.99
C THR A 451 29.49 11.47 63.51
N ALA A 452 29.36 12.51 62.69
CA ALA A 452 30.47 13.17 62.04
C ALA A 452 31.48 13.80 63.01
N LEU A 453 31.02 14.35 64.15
CA LEU A 453 31.91 14.92 65.15
C LEU A 453 32.85 13.87 65.75
N ALA A 454 32.31 12.69 66.10
CA ALA A 454 33.08 11.60 66.67
C ALA A 454 34.08 11.05 65.65
N ALA A 455 33.63 10.79 64.41
CA ALA A 455 34.47 10.33 63.32
C ALA A 455 35.60 11.33 63.01
N ARG A 456 35.30 12.65 63.01
CA ARG A 456 36.31 13.69 62.80
C ARG A 456 37.36 13.69 63.90
N ASN A 457 36.95 13.58 65.16
CA ASN A 457 37.87 13.56 66.29
C ASN A 457 38.75 12.30 66.26
N GLN A 458 38.20 11.15 65.88
CA GLN A 458 38.96 9.91 65.69
C GLN A 458 39.99 10.05 64.57
N LEU A 459 39.58 10.60 63.41
CA LEU A 459 40.49 10.86 62.30
C LEU A 459 41.59 11.86 62.69
N GLU A 460 41.26 12.91 63.43
CA GLU A 460 42.25 13.88 63.90
C GLU A 460 43.27 13.26 64.87
N SER A 461 42.81 12.36 65.73
CA SER A 461 43.68 11.59 66.62
C SER A 461 44.62 10.68 65.81
N ALA A 462 44.11 10.01 64.76
CA ALA A 462 44.90 9.16 63.88
C ALA A 462 45.95 9.97 63.08
N ILE A 463 45.57 11.13 62.52
CA ILE A 463 46.49 12.06 61.86
C ILE A 463 47.60 12.50 62.83
N THR A 464 47.23 12.90 64.04
CA THR A 464 48.20 13.34 65.07
C THR A 464 49.14 12.20 65.47
N THR A 465 48.61 11.00 65.66
CA THR A 465 49.39 9.80 66.01
C THR A 465 50.36 9.45 64.89
N PHE A 466 49.91 9.44 63.63
CA PHE A 466 50.76 9.16 62.48
C PHE A 466 51.86 10.22 62.29
N ASN A 467 51.53 11.50 62.40
CA ASN A 467 52.53 12.57 62.22
C ASN A 467 53.60 12.54 63.33
N ASN A 468 53.21 12.17 64.55
CA ASN A 468 54.10 12.06 65.70
C ASN A 468 54.72 10.67 65.89
N SER A 469 54.42 9.70 65.02
CA SER A 469 55.05 8.38 65.11
C SER A 469 56.55 8.49 64.82
N LEU A 470 57.32 7.50 65.25
CA LEU A 470 58.75 7.48 64.95
C LEU A 470 58.97 7.21 63.45
N GLU A 471 60.12 7.63 62.94
CA GLU A 471 60.56 7.16 61.63
C GLU A 471 60.84 5.65 61.71
N ALA A 472 60.49 4.93 60.65
CA ALA A 472 60.80 3.54 60.46
C ALA A 472 62.31 3.31 60.54
N THR A 473 62.69 2.33 61.33
CA THR A 473 64.05 1.82 61.46
C THR A 473 64.38 0.90 60.28
N PRO A 474 65.66 0.62 60.01
CA PRO A 474 66.04 -0.38 58.99
C PRO A 474 65.40 -1.76 59.20
N SER A 475 65.09 -2.14 60.44
CA SER A 475 64.39 -3.39 60.74
C SER A 475 62.92 -3.35 60.27
N ASP A 476 62.23 -2.22 60.45
CA ASP A 476 60.85 -2.04 59.97
C ASP A 476 60.77 -2.13 58.43
N TYR A 477 61.74 -1.57 57.71
CA TYR A 477 61.82 -1.69 56.26
C TYR A 477 62.12 -3.12 55.80
N LEU A 478 62.98 -3.84 56.52
CA LEU A 478 63.29 -5.23 56.21
C LEU A 478 62.07 -6.14 56.43
N GLU A 479 61.28 -5.91 57.48
CA GLU A 479 60.04 -6.64 57.74
C GLU A 479 59.02 -6.45 56.60
N ASP A 480 58.80 -5.21 56.16
CA ASP A 480 57.95 -4.89 55.00
C ASP A 480 58.45 -5.61 53.72
N GLU A 481 59.76 -5.53 53.43
CA GLU A 481 60.37 -6.13 52.24
C GLU A 481 60.29 -7.67 52.25
N ILE A 482 60.42 -8.31 53.43
CA ILE A 482 60.23 -9.75 53.61
C ILE A 482 58.77 -10.13 53.33
N GLU A 483 57.82 -9.39 53.88
CA GLU A 483 56.39 -9.68 53.67
C GLU A 483 56.02 -9.59 52.19
N ASP A 484 56.55 -8.59 51.49
CA ASP A 484 56.33 -8.43 50.06
C ASP A 484 57.04 -9.51 49.23
N ALA A 485 58.26 -9.88 49.58
CA ALA A 485 58.99 -10.97 48.93
C ALA A 485 58.28 -12.32 49.06
N LYS A 486 57.67 -12.61 50.22
CA LYS A 486 56.88 -13.84 50.45
C LYS A 486 55.65 -13.96 49.57
N LYS A 487 55.13 -12.86 49.03
CA LYS A 487 53.97 -12.85 48.12
C LYS A 487 54.37 -13.25 46.69
N ILE A 488 55.67 -13.29 46.38
CA ILE A 488 56.18 -13.66 45.05
C ILE A 488 55.97 -15.16 44.85
N VAL A 489 55.30 -15.52 43.75
CA VAL A 489 55.10 -16.90 43.32
C VAL A 489 56.01 -17.21 42.12
N ARG A 490 56.51 -18.45 42.02
CA ARG A 490 57.47 -18.84 40.96
C ARG A 490 56.99 -18.56 39.54
N GLY A 491 55.76 -18.94 39.21
CA GLY A 491 55.27 -18.90 37.82
C GLY A 491 56.13 -19.74 36.87
N THR A 492 56.45 -19.17 35.69
CA THR A 492 57.30 -19.74 34.63
C THR A 492 58.79 -19.47 34.82
N LYS A 493 59.19 -18.75 35.88
CA LYS A 493 60.59 -18.44 36.16
C LYS A 493 61.38 -19.69 36.55
N THR A 494 62.70 -19.61 36.44
CA THR A 494 63.58 -20.74 36.76
C THR A 494 63.44 -21.16 38.23
N LEU A 495 63.46 -22.47 38.49
CA LEU A 495 63.38 -22.97 39.87
C LEU A 495 64.60 -22.52 40.69
N ALA A 496 65.79 -22.49 40.08
CA ALA A 496 67.01 -22.03 40.73
C ALA A 496 66.88 -20.58 41.24
N ALA A 497 66.32 -19.67 40.44
CA ALA A 497 66.15 -18.28 40.85
C ALA A 497 65.08 -18.12 41.94
N PHE A 498 64.02 -18.94 41.91
CA PHE A 498 63.00 -18.95 42.96
C PHE A 498 63.54 -19.49 44.28
N ASN A 499 64.31 -20.58 44.26
CA ASN A 499 64.96 -21.11 45.46
C ASN A 499 65.94 -20.11 46.06
N ALA A 500 66.71 -19.40 45.23
CA ALA A 500 67.60 -18.33 45.68
C ALA A 500 66.82 -17.17 46.36
N LEU A 501 65.66 -16.79 45.84
CA LEU A 501 64.76 -15.82 46.48
C LEU A 501 64.26 -16.33 47.84
N GLN A 502 63.80 -17.59 47.92
CA GLN A 502 63.34 -18.17 49.19
C GLN A 502 64.44 -18.24 50.24
N GLU A 503 65.68 -18.59 49.84
CA GLU A 503 66.83 -18.56 50.74
C GLU A 503 67.16 -17.15 51.24
N ALA A 504 67.09 -16.15 50.36
CA ALA A 504 67.30 -14.76 50.73
C ALA A 504 66.21 -14.27 51.72
N ILE A 505 64.95 -14.66 51.52
CA ILE A 505 63.85 -14.40 52.47
C ILE A 505 64.17 -15.02 53.84
N THR A 506 64.58 -16.29 53.89
CA THR A 506 64.92 -16.94 55.17
C THR A 506 66.10 -16.27 55.88
N LYS A 507 67.13 -15.84 55.14
CA LYS A 507 68.26 -15.08 55.71
C LYS A 507 67.82 -13.72 56.24
N ALA A 508 66.99 -13.01 55.48
CA ALA A 508 66.39 -11.75 55.87
C ALA A 508 65.57 -11.88 57.17
N GLU A 509 64.78 -12.95 57.31
CA GLU A 509 64.05 -13.26 58.55
C GLU A 509 64.98 -13.54 59.75
N ASP A 510 66.07 -14.29 59.53
CA ASP A 510 67.04 -14.60 60.57
C ASP A 510 67.77 -13.35 61.09
N VAL A 511 68.18 -12.43 60.20
CA VAL A 511 68.82 -11.18 60.62
C VAL A 511 67.84 -10.20 61.26
N LEU A 512 66.58 -10.18 60.84
CA LEU A 512 65.52 -9.39 61.48
C LEU A 512 65.36 -9.77 62.96
N GLY A 513 65.52 -11.06 63.30
CA GLY A 513 65.44 -11.57 64.68
C GLY A 513 66.64 -11.24 65.58
N LYS A 514 67.76 -10.72 65.04
CA LYS A 514 69.01 -10.48 65.79
C LYS A 514 69.21 -9.03 66.24
N ASP A 515 68.47 -8.09 65.66
CA ASP A 515 68.54 -6.65 65.95
C ASP A 515 69.96 -6.05 65.83
N ILE A 516 70.69 -6.45 64.78
CA ILE A 516 72.04 -5.94 64.45
C ILE A 516 71.96 -5.07 63.20
N LEU A 517 72.08 -3.75 63.37
CA LEU A 517 71.89 -2.75 62.30
C LEU A 517 72.64 -3.05 60.99
N ALA A 518 73.91 -3.47 61.08
CA ALA A 518 74.72 -3.78 59.90
C ALA A 518 74.18 -5.03 59.16
N GLU A 519 73.83 -6.07 59.90
CA GLU A 519 73.27 -7.31 59.33
C GLU A 519 71.87 -7.07 58.74
N THR A 520 71.06 -6.19 59.34
CA THR A 520 69.77 -5.77 58.80
C THR A 520 69.92 -5.04 57.47
N ILE A 521 70.89 -4.12 57.36
CA ILE A 521 71.15 -3.41 56.09
C ILE A 521 71.62 -4.37 55.01
N ASP A 522 72.56 -5.27 55.34
CA ASP A 522 73.05 -6.28 54.39
C ASP A 522 71.93 -7.24 53.97
N GLY A 523 71.09 -7.68 54.91
CA GLY A 523 69.92 -8.52 54.64
C GLY A 523 68.92 -7.89 53.68
N ARG A 524 68.68 -6.58 53.79
CA ARG A 524 67.83 -5.82 52.83
C ARG A 524 68.44 -5.80 51.44
N VAL A 525 69.74 -5.52 51.35
CA VAL A 525 70.46 -5.50 50.06
C VAL A 525 70.44 -6.88 49.40
N ASP A 526 70.67 -7.94 50.17
CA ASP A 526 70.65 -9.32 49.69
C ASP A 526 69.25 -9.73 49.21
N LEU A 527 68.21 -9.39 49.97
CA LEU A 527 66.83 -9.67 49.58
C LEU A 527 66.43 -8.92 48.30
N ALA A 528 66.76 -7.62 48.21
CA ALA A 528 66.50 -6.82 47.02
C ALA A 528 67.20 -7.39 45.77
N ASN A 529 68.47 -7.77 45.89
CA ASN A 529 69.23 -8.40 44.82
C ASN A 529 68.62 -9.74 44.40
N ALA A 530 68.13 -10.54 45.35
CA ALA A 530 67.48 -11.82 45.07
C ALA A 530 66.13 -11.63 44.34
N ILE A 531 65.34 -10.63 44.74
CA ILE A 531 64.10 -10.24 44.04
C ILE A 531 64.40 -9.82 42.61
N GLU A 532 65.40 -8.95 42.40
CA GLU A 532 65.80 -8.50 41.06
C GLU A 532 66.29 -9.66 40.18
N THR A 533 67.11 -10.55 40.76
CA THR A 533 67.62 -11.76 40.10
C THR A 533 66.48 -12.70 39.70
N PHE A 534 65.51 -12.92 40.59
CA PHE A 534 64.33 -13.72 40.30
C PHE A 534 63.49 -13.13 39.17
N ASN A 535 63.18 -11.83 39.26
CA ASN A 535 62.37 -11.14 38.26
C ASN A 535 63.05 -11.11 36.88
N SER A 536 64.39 -11.03 36.85
CA SER A 536 65.19 -11.03 35.63
C SER A 536 65.50 -12.43 35.09
N SER A 537 65.12 -13.49 35.80
CA SER A 537 65.36 -14.86 35.32
C SER A 537 64.51 -15.17 34.08
N PRO A 538 65.05 -15.97 33.13
CA PRO A 538 64.32 -16.34 31.93
C PRO A 538 63.11 -17.19 32.29
N ASP A 539 62.06 -17.10 31.47
CA ASP A 539 60.93 -18.01 31.55
C ASP A 539 61.32 -19.38 30.96
N GLN A 540 60.87 -20.46 31.60
CA GLN A 540 61.02 -21.87 31.19
C GLN A 540 59.66 -22.42 30.70
N THR A 541 59.12 -21.79 29.66
CA THR A 541 57.82 -22.08 29.06
C THR A 541 57.78 -23.43 28.33
N ASN A 542 58.84 -23.79 27.60
CA ASN A 542 58.92 -25.10 26.94
C ASN A 542 59.14 -26.20 27.96
N VAL A 543 59.92 -25.98 29.02
CA VAL A 543 60.05 -26.95 30.13
C VAL A 543 58.68 -27.23 30.75
N GLN A 544 57.90 -26.17 31.04
CA GLN A 544 56.53 -26.32 31.54
C GLN A 544 55.63 -27.07 30.55
N THR A 545 55.72 -26.74 29.26
CA THR A 545 54.96 -27.42 28.19
C THR A 545 55.34 -28.90 28.08
N LEU A 546 56.62 -29.23 28.23
CA LEU A 546 57.12 -30.60 28.23
C LEU A 546 56.57 -31.39 29.41
N ILE A 547 56.59 -30.82 30.61
CA ILE A 547 56.01 -31.42 31.82
C ILE A 547 54.52 -31.75 31.59
N GLU A 548 53.75 -30.82 31.04
CA GLU A 548 52.32 -31.03 30.74
C GLU A 548 52.09 -32.13 29.69
N LYS A 549 52.92 -32.16 28.64
CA LYS A 549 52.86 -33.21 27.61
C LYS A 549 53.25 -34.57 28.18
N LEU A 550 54.23 -34.66 29.07
CA LEU A 550 54.59 -35.90 29.75
C LEU A 550 53.45 -36.42 30.62
N VAL A 551 52.81 -35.55 31.40
CA VAL A 551 51.63 -35.93 32.19
C VAL A 551 50.55 -36.51 31.28
N THR A 552 50.30 -35.86 30.14
CA THR A 552 49.34 -36.35 29.14
C THR A 552 49.76 -37.68 28.53
N ALA A 553 51.05 -37.83 28.17
CA ALA A 553 51.60 -39.03 27.56
C ALA A 553 51.53 -40.24 28.49
N LYS A 554 51.76 -40.06 29.80
CA LYS A 554 51.64 -41.11 30.83
C LYS A 554 50.24 -41.69 30.97
N LEU A 555 49.21 -40.94 30.57
CA LEU A 555 47.83 -41.40 30.60
C LEU A 555 47.46 -42.27 29.39
N ILE A 556 48.32 -42.37 28.38
CA ILE A 556 48.09 -43.22 27.21
C ILE A 556 48.13 -44.69 27.64
N VAL A 557 47.06 -45.42 27.37
CA VAL A 557 46.96 -46.86 27.62
C VAL A 557 47.22 -47.66 26.35
N LYS A 558 47.86 -48.83 26.47
CA LYS A 558 48.25 -49.68 25.33
C LYS A 558 47.06 -50.08 24.41
N GLY A 559 45.90 -50.41 24.98
CA GLY A 559 44.77 -50.96 24.22
C GLY A 559 45.11 -52.21 23.39
N ASN A 560 44.55 -52.31 22.18
CA ASN A 560 44.82 -53.40 21.23
C ASN A 560 46.06 -53.13 20.34
N LYS A 561 46.87 -52.11 20.63
CA LYS A 561 48.06 -51.76 19.84
C LYS A 561 49.21 -52.75 20.09
N LYS A 562 50.17 -52.82 19.14
CA LYS A 562 51.36 -53.67 19.28
C LYS A 562 52.15 -53.33 20.55
N VAL A 563 52.58 -54.36 21.29
CA VAL A 563 53.38 -54.24 22.52
C VAL A 563 54.61 -53.37 22.31
N GLY A 564 55.37 -53.63 21.23
CA GLY A 564 56.62 -52.91 20.97
C GLY A 564 56.44 -51.39 20.84
N ALA A 565 55.35 -50.93 20.21
CA ALA A 565 55.09 -49.49 20.05
C ALA A 565 54.76 -48.82 21.40
N TYR A 566 54.07 -49.53 22.30
CA TYR A 566 53.78 -49.02 23.64
C TYR A 566 55.04 -48.98 24.52
N THR A 567 55.87 -50.03 24.46
CA THR A 567 57.15 -50.08 25.19
C THR A 567 58.06 -48.92 24.79
N THR A 568 58.22 -48.65 23.48
CA THR A 568 59.04 -47.52 23.00
C THR A 568 58.53 -46.17 23.51
N LEU A 569 57.22 -45.92 23.52
CA LEU A 569 56.66 -44.67 24.06
C LEU A 569 56.92 -44.58 25.57
N PHE A 570 56.72 -45.67 26.32
CA PHE A 570 56.90 -45.68 27.77
C PHE A 570 58.37 -45.50 28.17
N ASP A 571 59.31 -46.14 27.48
CA ASP A 571 60.74 -45.99 27.71
C ASP A 571 61.18 -44.54 27.47
N LEU A 572 60.69 -43.90 26.41
CA LEU A 572 60.98 -42.49 26.14
C LEU A 572 60.37 -41.57 27.20
N ILE A 573 59.13 -41.80 27.63
CA ILE A 573 58.52 -41.03 28.72
C ILE A 573 59.38 -41.10 29.98
N TYR A 574 59.86 -42.29 30.32
CA TYR A 574 60.73 -42.50 31.49
C TYR A 574 62.09 -41.80 31.32
N GLU A 575 62.68 -41.84 30.13
CA GLU A 575 63.94 -41.15 29.83
C GLU A 575 63.79 -39.63 29.96
N ILE A 576 62.79 -39.05 29.30
CA ILE A 576 62.53 -37.60 29.38
C ILE A 576 62.22 -37.20 30.83
N GLU A 577 61.37 -37.96 31.53
CA GLU A 577 61.01 -37.66 32.93
C GLU A 577 62.23 -37.60 33.87
N ASN A 578 63.18 -38.53 33.74
CA ASN A 578 64.38 -38.54 34.59
C ASN A 578 65.42 -37.49 34.18
N ASN A 579 65.28 -36.93 32.97
CA ASN A 579 66.20 -35.92 32.43
C ASN A 579 65.64 -34.49 32.53
N ILE A 580 64.45 -34.27 33.13
CA ILE A 580 63.99 -32.93 33.50
C ILE A 580 64.77 -32.49 34.72
N GLU A 581 65.91 -31.86 34.46
CA GLU A 581 66.75 -31.21 35.46
C GLU A 581 66.37 -29.72 35.60
N ASP A 582 66.72 -29.12 36.74
CA ASP A 582 66.41 -27.73 37.08
C ASP A 582 67.04 -26.71 36.11
N ASP A 583 68.07 -27.11 35.34
CA ASP A 583 68.80 -26.32 34.36
C ASP A 583 68.43 -26.64 32.90
N MET A 584 67.37 -27.43 32.67
CA MET A 584 66.90 -27.73 31.31
C MET A 584 66.64 -26.44 30.54
N THR A 585 67.32 -26.31 29.39
CA THR A 585 67.17 -25.15 28.52
C THR A 585 65.86 -25.22 27.73
N GLU A 586 65.34 -24.07 27.33
CA GLU A 586 64.14 -23.99 26.48
C GLU A 586 64.32 -24.72 25.14
N GLU A 587 65.55 -24.77 24.61
CA GLU A 587 65.89 -25.47 23.38
C GLU A 587 65.84 -26.99 23.58
N THR A 588 66.44 -27.49 24.67
CA THR A 588 66.40 -28.92 25.04
C THR A 588 64.98 -29.38 25.32
N ALA A 589 64.20 -28.57 26.05
CA ALA A 589 62.80 -28.88 26.33
C ALA A 589 61.97 -28.96 25.03
N LEU A 590 62.18 -28.02 24.09
CA LEU A 590 61.50 -28.04 22.81
C LEU A 590 61.85 -29.26 21.96
N GLU A 591 63.12 -29.67 21.96
CA GLU A 591 63.57 -30.90 21.29
C GLU A 591 62.91 -32.16 21.88
N GLN A 592 62.85 -32.24 23.21
CA GLN A 592 62.20 -33.35 23.89
C GLN A 592 60.67 -33.36 23.68
N ILE A 593 60.03 -32.19 23.58
CA ILE A 593 58.62 -32.08 23.16
C ILE A 593 58.44 -32.72 21.78
N GLY A 594 59.25 -32.33 20.80
CA GLY A 594 59.16 -32.86 19.45
C GLY A 594 59.36 -34.39 19.40
N THR A 595 60.31 -34.89 20.19
CA THR A 595 60.57 -36.34 20.30
C THR A 595 59.41 -37.09 20.93
N LEU A 596 58.84 -36.56 22.02
CA LEU A 596 57.68 -37.13 22.70
C LEU A 596 56.44 -37.15 21.78
N GLU A 597 56.18 -36.07 21.06
CA GLU A 597 55.07 -35.99 20.11
C GLU A 597 55.20 -37.01 18.97
N GLN A 598 56.40 -37.18 18.43
CA GLN A 598 56.66 -38.19 17.41
C GLN A 598 56.42 -39.61 17.95
N ALA A 599 56.86 -39.91 19.18
CA ALA A 599 56.62 -41.21 19.80
C ALA A 599 55.13 -41.47 20.06
N ILE A 600 54.39 -40.47 20.52
CA ILE A 600 52.92 -40.55 20.69
C ILE A 600 52.24 -40.81 19.35
N LEU A 601 52.62 -40.09 18.29
CA LEU A 601 52.07 -40.27 16.95
C LEU A 601 52.39 -41.67 16.39
N ALA A 602 53.63 -42.14 16.55
CA ALA A 602 54.06 -43.47 16.14
C ALA A 602 53.28 -44.57 16.88
N PHE A 603 53.03 -44.39 18.18
CA PHE A 603 52.18 -45.30 18.95
C PHE A 603 50.73 -45.30 18.44
N ASN A 604 50.13 -44.13 18.26
CA ASN A 604 48.73 -43.98 17.84
C ASN A 604 48.48 -44.53 16.42
N THR A 605 49.44 -44.36 15.51
CA THR A 605 49.37 -44.86 14.13
C THR A 605 49.79 -46.32 13.99
N SER A 606 50.33 -46.93 15.05
CA SER A 606 50.72 -48.35 15.00
C SER A 606 49.52 -49.27 14.74
N PRO A 607 49.70 -50.36 13.97
CA PRO A 607 48.63 -51.31 13.72
C PRO A 607 48.19 -52.01 15.00
N ASN A 608 46.91 -52.40 15.07
CA ASN A 608 46.43 -53.26 16.13
C ASN A 608 47.16 -54.61 16.07
N ALA A 609 47.39 -55.22 17.24
CA ALA A 609 47.86 -56.59 17.32
C ALA A 609 46.85 -57.49 16.62
N ILE A 610 47.31 -58.26 15.63
CA ILE A 610 46.54 -59.35 15.04
C ILE A 610 46.42 -60.40 16.15
N LEU A 611 45.19 -60.73 16.56
CA LEU A 611 44.90 -61.76 17.56
C LEU A 611 45.36 -63.14 17.11
#